data_AF-A0A3L7W8R5-F1
#
_entry.id   AF-A0A3L7W8R5-F1
#
_cell.length_a   1.000
_cell.length_b   1.000
_cell.length_c   1.000
_cell.angle_alpha   90.00
_cell.angle_beta   90.00
_cell.angle_gamma   90.00
#
_symmetry.space_group_name_H-M   'P 1'
#
loop_
_entity.id
_entity.type
_entity.pdbx_description
1 polymer ?
#
loop_
_entity_poly.entity_id
_entity_poly.type
_entity_poly.pdbx_seq_one_letter_code
_entity_poly.pdbx_strand_id
1 'polypeptide(L)'
;AEARRATHSDAVAQRISTIDWLSPGHHRILAGPEFQIAAVIGPWSGDLATPLGATATLVTQVPTSAQCAGGSVATVGGVSMSALQSISAPVGIHAISLPSGAALLIAEPGVPRAQE
;
A
#
# COMPACT_ATOMS: atom_id res chain seq x y z
N ALA A 1 12.10 11.65 29.36
CA ALA A 1 10.66 11.36 29.58
C ALA A 1 9.74 11.91 28.47
N GLU A 2 10.28 12.63 27.47
CA GLU A 2 9.49 13.32 26.44
C GLU A 2 9.17 12.45 25.21
N ALA A 3 10.04 11.50 24.86
CA ALA A 3 9.84 10.59 23.73
C ALA A 3 8.63 9.65 23.86
N ARG A 4 8.15 9.38 25.08
CA ARG A 4 6.96 8.54 25.33
C ARG A 4 5.63 9.30 25.16
N ARG A 5 5.64 10.64 25.19
CA ARG A 5 4.41 11.45 25.05
C ARG A 5 4.03 11.72 23.59
N ALA A 6 4.96 11.53 22.65
CA ALA A 6 4.70 11.69 21.22
C ALA A 6 4.18 10.40 20.56
N THR A 7 4.28 9.26 21.25
CA THR A 7 3.68 8.01 20.77
C THR A 7 2.25 7.97 21.27
N HIS A 8 1.29 8.15 20.37
CA HIS A 8 -0.12 7.89 20.68
C HIS A 8 -0.22 6.38 21.00
N SER A 9 -0.31 6.04 22.30
CA SER A 9 -0.28 4.67 22.82
C SER A 9 -1.36 3.78 22.20
N ASP A 10 -2.44 4.39 21.74
CA ASP A 10 -3.58 3.74 21.10
C ASP A 10 -3.40 3.58 19.57
N ALA A 11 -2.37 4.20 18.98
CA ALA A 11 -1.95 4.04 17.60
C ALA A 11 -0.59 3.34 17.50
N VAL A 12 -0.42 2.26 18.25
CA VAL A 12 0.71 1.34 18.06
C VAL A 12 0.49 0.58 16.75
N ALA A 13 1.41 0.72 15.81
CA ALA A 13 1.44 -0.11 14.61
C ALA A 13 1.74 -1.57 15.02
N GLN A 14 0.70 -2.34 15.28
CA GLN A 14 0.81 -3.78 15.44
C GLN A 14 0.88 -4.44 14.06
N ARG A 15 1.67 -5.51 13.94
CA ARG A 15 1.64 -6.36 12.75
C ARG A 15 0.40 -7.24 12.82
N ILE A 16 -0.72 -6.71 12.32
CA ILE A 16 -2.03 -7.36 12.38
C ILE A 16 -2.33 -8.27 11.19
N SER A 17 -1.50 -8.22 10.13
CA SER A 17 -1.74 -8.97 8.90
C SER A 17 -0.44 -9.32 8.17
N THR A 18 -0.47 -10.46 7.50
CA THR A 18 0.56 -10.87 6.53
C THR A 18 -0.08 -10.79 5.15
N ILE A 19 0.63 -10.24 4.16
CA ILE A 19 0.17 -10.23 2.77
C ILE A 19 0.04 -11.69 2.31
N ASP A 20 -1.15 -12.09 1.89
CA ASP A 20 -1.38 -13.41 1.28
C ASP A 20 -1.01 -13.35 -0.20
N TRP A 21 0.26 -13.63 -0.48
CA TRP A 21 0.82 -13.60 -1.84
C TRP A 21 0.19 -14.61 -2.81
N LEU A 22 -0.62 -15.56 -2.31
CA LEU A 22 -1.31 -16.55 -3.13
C LEU A 22 -2.70 -16.10 -3.57
N SER A 23 -3.16 -14.95 -3.10
CA SER A 23 -4.45 -14.36 -3.45
C SER A 23 -4.24 -13.03 -4.19
N PRO A 24 -4.14 -13.03 -5.53
CA PRO A 24 -4.03 -11.82 -6.31
C PRO A 24 -5.34 -11.02 -6.31
N GLY A 25 -5.22 -9.70 -6.45
CA GLY A 25 -6.37 -8.80 -6.46
C GLY A 25 -6.29 -7.68 -5.44
N HIS A 26 -7.42 -7.02 -5.22
CA HIS A 26 -7.56 -5.92 -4.28
C HIS A 26 -8.10 -6.42 -2.94
N HIS A 27 -7.36 -6.16 -1.87
CA HIS A 27 -7.62 -6.64 -0.52
C HIS A 27 -7.59 -5.49 0.47
N ARG A 28 -8.62 -5.39 1.32
CA ARG A 28 -8.60 -4.49 2.46
C ARG A 28 -7.82 -5.15 3.60
N ILE A 29 -6.71 -4.54 4.01
CA ILE A 29 -5.83 -5.07 5.07
C ILE A 29 -6.23 -4.51 6.42
N LEU A 30 -6.51 -3.20 6.48
CA LEU A 30 -6.85 -2.50 7.71
C LEU A 30 -7.88 -1.41 7.41
N ALA A 31 -8.87 -1.28 8.29
CA ALA A 31 -9.79 -0.16 8.29
C ALA A 31 -9.90 0.38 9.71
N GLY A 32 -9.24 1.51 9.96
CA GLY A 32 -9.34 2.27 11.20
C GLY A 32 -10.04 3.61 10.98
N PRO A 33 -10.47 4.27 12.07
CA PRO A 33 -11.08 5.61 11.98
C PRO A 33 -10.09 6.67 11.48
N GLU A 34 -8.80 6.51 11.78
CA GLU A 34 -7.76 7.48 11.41
C GLU A 34 -7.11 7.20 10.06
N PHE A 35 -6.99 5.91 9.70
CA PHE A 35 -6.39 5.48 8.42
C PHE A 35 -6.91 4.11 8.01
N GLN A 36 -6.89 3.87 6.70
CA GLN A 36 -7.17 2.58 6.10
C GLN A 36 -6.01 2.15 5.21
N ILE A 37 -5.79 0.85 5.11
CA ILE A 37 -4.77 0.26 4.25
C ILE A 37 -5.43 -0.79 3.37
N ALA A 38 -5.29 -0.59 2.07
CA ALA A 38 -5.55 -1.61 1.07
C ALA A 38 -4.23 -2.17 0.52
N ALA A 39 -4.27 -3.41 0.04
CA ALA A 39 -3.21 -3.96 -0.79
C ALA A 39 -3.79 -4.42 -2.11
N VAL A 40 -3.06 -4.13 -3.17
CA VAL A 40 -3.25 -4.78 -4.47
C VAL A 40 -2.11 -5.78 -4.63
N ILE A 41 -2.43 -7.06 -4.74
CA ILE A 41 -1.46 -8.17 -4.79
C ILE A 41 -1.39 -8.69 -6.22
N GLY A 42 -0.19 -8.75 -6.79
CA GLY A 42 0.04 -9.24 -8.13
C GLY A 42 0.06 -10.78 -8.22
N PRO A 43 -0.17 -11.37 -9.42
CA PRO A 43 -0.37 -10.68 -10.69
C PRO A 43 -1.75 -10.01 -10.78
N TRP A 44 -1.78 -8.71 -11.07
CA TRP A 44 -3.02 -7.95 -11.18
C TRP A 44 -2.85 -6.77 -12.12
N SER A 45 -3.86 -6.52 -12.95
CA SER A 45 -3.95 -5.33 -13.80
C SER A 45 -5.36 -4.80 -13.77
N GLY A 46 -5.49 -3.49 -13.68
CA GLY A 46 -6.79 -2.84 -13.64
C GLY A 46 -6.69 -1.39 -13.23
N ASP A 47 -7.85 -0.76 -13.22
CA ASP A 47 -8.00 0.61 -12.76
C ASP A 47 -8.23 0.63 -11.26
N LEU A 48 -7.52 1.53 -10.56
CA LEU A 48 -7.71 1.76 -9.15
C LEU A 48 -7.99 3.23 -8.88
N ALA A 49 -9.09 3.49 -8.17
CA ALA A 49 -9.40 4.80 -7.65
C ALA A 49 -8.56 5.05 -6.38
N THR A 50 -7.77 6.11 -6.38
CA THR A 50 -7.02 6.57 -5.20
C THR A 50 -7.64 7.86 -4.66
N PRO A 51 -8.05 7.89 -3.38
CA PRO A 51 -8.59 9.08 -2.73
C PRO A 51 -7.49 10.11 -2.47
N LEU A 52 -7.91 11.33 -2.13
CA LEU A 52 -6.99 12.43 -1.85
C LEU A 52 -6.10 12.09 -0.65
N GLY A 53 -4.79 12.32 -0.81
CA GLY A 53 -3.80 12.07 0.24
C GLY A 53 -3.35 10.61 0.36
N ALA A 54 -3.76 9.74 -0.55
CA ALA A 54 -3.32 8.36 -0.57
C ALA A 54 -1.81 8.26 -0.85
N THR A 55 -1.12 7.42 -0.09
CA THR A 55 0.28 7.06 -0.33
C THR A 55 0.34 5.61 -0.78
N ALA A 56 0.94 5.37 -1.95
CA ALA A 56 1.11 4.04 -2.51
C ALA A 56 2.58 3.61 -2.37
N THR A 57 2.82 2.45 -1.76
CA THR A 57 4.16 1.89 -1.53
C THR A 57 4.27 0.51 -2.18
N LEU A 58 5.27 0.30 -3.02
CA LEU A 58 5.52 -1.00 -3.63
C LEU A 58 6.30 -1.90 -2.66
N VAL A 59 5.83 -3.11 -2.41
CA VAL A 59 6.52 -4.14 -1.64
C VAL A 59 6.65 -5.42 -2.45
N THR A 60 7.70 -6.19 -2.19
CA THR A 60 7.98 -7.44 -2.91
C THR A 60 8.15 -8.61 -1.94
N GLN A 61 7.79 -9.81 -2.37
CA GLN A 61 7.81 -11.03 -1.54
C GLN A 61 9.23 -11.41 -1.05
N VAL A 62 10.29 -10.96 -1.73
CA VAL A 62 11.69 -11.25 -1.37
C VAL A 62 12.42 -9.96 -0.99
N PRO A 63 13.13 -9.89 0.16
CA PRO A 63 13.98 -8.76 0.48
C PRO A 63 15.24 -8.77 -0.40
N THR A 64 15.48 -7.67 -1.13
CA THR A 64 16.78 -7.11 -1.57
C THR A 64 18.01 -8.02 -1.34
N SER A 65 18.50 -8.74 -2.35
CA SER A 65 19.68 -8.27 -3.12
C SER A 65 19.88 -8.99 -4.47
N ALA A 66 19.06 -10.01 -4.80
CA ALA A 66 19.26 -10.88 -5.96
C ALA A 66 18.34 -10.59 -7.16
N GLN A 67 17.34 -9.71 -7.03
CA GLN A 67 16.39 -9.40 -8.12
C GLN A 67 16.80 -8.21 -9.01
N CYS A 68 18.02 -7.68 -8.85
CA CYS A 68 18.55 -6.58 -9.66
C CYS A 68 18.93 -6.97 -11.12
N ALA A 69 18.52 -8.15 -11.62
CA ALA A 69 18.83 -8.58 -12.98
C ALA A 69 17.62 -8.61 -13.93
N GLY A 70 16.39 -8.34 -13.44
CA GLY A 70 15.24 -8.12 -14.32
C GLY A 70 13.89 -8.46 -13.70
N GLY A 71 12.92 -7.56 -13.88
CA GLY A 71 11.57 -8.00 -14.22
C GLY A 71 10.49 -7.97 -13.14
N SER A 72 10.44 -6.95 -12.28
CA SER A 72 9.16 -6.59 -11.64
C SER A 72 9.03 -5.09 -11.47
N VAL A 73 8.82 -4.40 -12.59
CA VAL A 73 8.42 -2.99 -12.59
C VAL A 73 6.91 -2.97 -12.42
N ALA A 74 6.44 -2.49 -11.27
CA ALA A 74 5.05 -2.11 -11.12
C ALA A 74 4.83 -0.78 -11.82
N THR A 75 3.71 -0.63 -12.53
CA THR A 75 3.29 0.67 -13.06
C THR A 75 2.07 1.16 -12.30
N VAL A 76 2.09 2.42 -11.88
CA VAL A 76 0.97 3.11 -11.23
C VAL A 76 0.75 4.43 -11.94
N GLY A 77 -0.38 4.56 -12.65
CA GLY A 77 -0.67 5.79 -13.42
C GLY A 77 0.40 6.10 -14.47
N GLY A 78 1.04 5.06 -15.04
CA GLY A 78 2.14 5.19 -15.99
C GLY A 78 3.53 5.43 -15.36
N VAL A 79 3.63 5.54 -14.03
CA VAL A 79 4.91 5.68 -13.32
C VAL A 79 5.45 4.30 -12.94
N SER A 80 6.68 4.02 -13.36
CA SER A 80 7.41 2.81 -12.98
C SER A 80 7.92 2.92 -11.54
N MET A 81 7.61 1.94 -10.71
CA MET A 81 8.04 1.87 -9.30
C MET A 81 8.99 0.69 -9.07
N SER A 82 9.99 0.93 -8.24
CA SER A 82 10.91 -0.05 -7.67
C SER A 82 10.49 -0.43 -6.25
N ALA A 83 10.97 -1.58 -5.76
CA ALA A 83 10.63 -2.06 -4.42
C ALA A 83 10.95 -1.02 -3.34
N LEU A 84 10.03 -0.91 -2.36
CA LEU A 84 10.04 0.05 -1.25
C LEU A 84 9.94 1.53 -1.65
N GLN A 85 9.75 1.84 -2.93
CA GLN A 85 9.41 3.20 -3.34
C GLN A 85 7.98 3.53 -2.96
N SER A 86 7.79 4.77 -2.51
CA SER A 86 6.49 5.34 -2.21
C SER A 86 6.22 6.52 -3.13
N ILE A 87 4.98 6.64 -3.59
CA ILE A 87 4.50 7.82 -4.30
C ILE A 87 3.27 8.38 -3.58
N SER A 88 3.13 9.69 -3.60
CA SER A 88 1.85 10.32 -3.34
C SER A 88 0.97 10.05 -4.55
N ALA A 89 -0.07 9.24 -4.38
CA ALA A 89 -0.96 8.89 -5.48
C ALA A 89 -1.83 10.13 -5.80
N PRO A 90 -1.80 10.66 -7.04
CA PRO A 90 -2.69 11.74 -7.42
C PRO A 90 -4.14 11.32 -7.18
N VAL A 91 -5.03 12.23 -6.79
CA VAL A 91 -6.45 11.87 -6.70
C VAL A 91 -6.98 11.48 -8.09
N GLY A 92 -7.71 10.36 -8.20
CA GLY A 92 -8.27 9.93 -9.47
C GLY A 92 -8.22 8.43 -9.69
N ILE A 93 -8.39 8.02 -10.94
CA ILE A 93 -8.33 6.61 -11.37
C ILE A 93 -7.01 6.39 -12.11
N HIS A 94 -6.26 5.39 -11.67
CA HIS A 94 -4.96 5.04 -12.24
C HIS A 94 -4.96 3.62 -12.76
N ALA A 95 -4.48 3.45 -13.98
CA ALA A 95 -4.14 2.13 -14.48
C ALA A 95 -2.93 1.60 -13.71
N ILE A 96 -3.06 0.39 -13.18
CA ILE A 96 -2.03 -0.29 -12.42
C ILE A 96 -1.74 -1.63 -13.08
N SER A 97 -0.45 -2.00 -13.10
CA SER A 97 -0.02 -3.34 -13.45
C SER A 97 1.01 -3.82 -12.45
N LEU A 98 0.69 -4.93 -11.77
CA LEU A 98 1.54 -5.58 -10.79
C LEU A 98 1.95 -6.98 -11.28
N PRO A 99 3.25 -7.29 -11.33
CA PRO A 99 3.73 -8.64 -11.60
C PRO A 99 3.52 -9.55 -10.39
N SER A 100 3.66 -10.87 -10.59
CA SER A 100 3.65 -11.84 -9.50
C SER A 100 4.72 -11.54 -8.45
N GLY A 101 4.37 -11.66 -7.17
CA GLY A 101 5.31 -11.40 -6.06
C GLY A 101 5.54 -9.91 -5.75
N ALA A 102 4.78 -9.01 -6.38
CA ALA A 102 4.70 -7.59 -6.04
C ALA A 102 3.34 -7.24 -5.44
N ALA A 103 3.31 -6.32 -4.48
CA ALA A 103 2.08 -5.78 -3.93
C ALA A 103 2.21 -4.27 -3.76
N LEU A 104 1.13 -3.55 -4.05
CA LEU A 104 1.02 -2.12 -3.82
C LEU A 104 0.20 -1.90 -2.55
N LEU A 105 0.84 -1.38 -1.51
CA LEU A 105 0.18 -0.97 -0.28
C LEU A 105 -0.31 0.46 -0.44
N ILE A 106 -1.58 0.70 -0.15
CA ILE A 106 -2.22 2.00 -0.33
C ILE A 106 -2.76 2.42 1.01
N ALA A 107 -2.09 3.39 1.62
CA ALA A 107 -2.50 4.01 2.85
C ALA A 107 -3.34 5.24 2.52
N GLU A 108 -4.54 5.31 3.07
CA GLU A 108 -5.50 6.37 2.82
C GLU A 108 -5.99 6.93 4.17
N PRO A 109 -6.37 8.22 4.22
CA PRO A 109 -7.04 8.77 5.39
C PRO A 109 -8.28 7.95 5.73
N GLY A 110 -8.51 7.70 7.02
CA GLY A 110 -9.70 7.01 7.48
C GLY A 110 -10.95 7.85 7.19
N VAL A 111 -12.09 7.18 7.01
CA VAL A 111 -13.37 7.90 6.91
C VAL A 111 -13.72 8.38 8.32
N PRO A 112 -13.80 9.71 8.58
CA PRO A 112 -14.19 10.19 9.89
C PRO A 112 -15.59 9.67 10.19
N ARG A 113 -15.77 9.08 11.38
CA ARG A 113 -17.13 8.74 11.82
C ARG A 113 -17.91 10.05 11.90
N ALA A 114 -19.07 10.11 11.25
CA ALA A 114 -20.01 11.20 11.48
C ALA A 114 -20.24 11.28 13.00
N GLN A 115 -19.95 12.44 13.59
CA GLN A 115 -20.31 12.68 14.98
C GLN A 115 -21.83 12.71 15.04
N GLU A 116 -22.41 11.66 15.62
CA GLU A 116 -23.83 11.60 15.99
C GLU A 116 -24.07 12.40 17.28
#